data_AF-A0A7D5CWW0-F1
#
_entry.id   AF-A0A7D5CWW0-F1
#
_cell.length_a   1.000
_cell.length_b   1.000
_cell.length_c   1.000
_cell.angle_alpha   90.00
_cell.angle_beta   90.00
_cell.angle_gamma   90.00
#
_symmetry.space_group_name_H-M   'P 1'
#
loop_
_entity.id
_entity.type
_entity.pdbx_description
1 polymer ?
#
loop_
_entity_poly.entity_id
_entity_poly.type
_entity_poly.pdbx_seq_one_letter_code
_entity_poly.pdbx_strand_id
1 'polypeptide(L)'
;MPDTESNYDVREQTGNPDHASVDDVVDLVIHRAQNPRAEHEDGHFDTAVASLVTRYGTESVRTVIHRILVDDEPFRTATNGLEMRNVDGVRIGTAASWFLEELNAQDDG
;
A
#
# COMPACT_ATOMS: atom_id res chain seq x y z
N MET A 1 25.85 -3.51 12.21
CA MET A 1 24.37 -3.44 12.28
C MET A 1 23.88 -4.51 11.35
N PRO A 2 22.91 -5.38 11.69
CA PRO A 2 22.39 -6.26 10.67
C PRO A 2 21.73 -5.37 9.63
N ASP A 3 22.18 -5.48 8.39
CA ASP A 3 21.44 -5.02 7.22
C ASP A 3 20.10 -5.74 7.29
N THR A 4 19.07 -5.06 7.82
CA THR A 4 17.71 -5.59 7.76
C THR A 4 17.37 -5.61 6.28
N GLU A 5 17.36 -6.78 5.66
CA GLU A 5 16.90 -6.95 4.28
C GLU A 5 15.55 -6.23 4.13
N SER A 6 15.45 -5.35 3.13
CA SER A 6 14.21 -4.64 2.86
C SER A 6 13.12 -5.66 2.56
N ASN A 7 12.01 -5.62 3.30
CA ASN A 7 10.89 -6.52 3.06
C ASN A 7 10.06 -6.08 1.85
N TYR A 8 10.18 -4.81 1.44
CA TYR A 8 9.51 -4.24 0.29
C TYR A 8 10.47 -3.44 -0.57
N ASP A 9 10.32 -3.56 -1.89
CA ASP A 9 11.04 -2.77 -2.89
C ASP A 9 10.48 -1.34 -2.99
N VAL A 10 10.34 -0.67 -1.84
CA VAL A 10 10.02 0.75 -1.77
C VAL A 10 11.30 1.55 -1.59
N ARG A 11 11.37 2.72 -2.24
CA ARG A 11 12.55 3.61 -2.19
C ARG A 11 12.98 3.94 -0.76
N GLU A 12 12.04 4.14 0.15
CA GLU A 12 12.34 4.51 1.54
C GLU A 12 13.03 3.39 2.34
N GLN A 13 12.80 2.13 2.01
CA GLN A 13 13.50 0.99 2.64
C GLN A 13 14.81 0.65 1.92
N THR A 14 14.79 0.67 0.59
CA THR A 14 15.91 0.19 -0.24
C THR A 14 16.96 1.26 -0.54
N GLY A 15 16.57 2.54 -0.47
CA GLY A 15 17.37 3.66 -0.95
C GLY A 15 17.54 3.70 -2.48
N ASN A 16 16.89 2.79 -3.22
CA ASN A 16 16.98 2.71 -4.67
C ASN A 16 16.06 3.76 -5.32
N PRO A 17 16.58 4.74 -6.07
CA PRO A 17 15.74 5.72 -6.76
C PRO A 17 14.84 5.11 -7.83
N ASP A 18 15.20 3.97 -8.41
CA ASP A 18 14.40 3.26 -9.43
C ASP A 18 13.19 2.54 -8.81
N HIS A 19 13.17 2.33 -7.49
CA HIS A 19 11.97 1.84 -6.81
C HIS A 19 10.96 2.96 -6.60
N ALA A 20 9.67 2.61 -6.67
CA ALA A 20 8.57 3.51 -6.35
C ALA A 20 8.66 3.99 -4.88
N SER A 21 8.26 5.23 -4.64
CA SER A 21 8.14 5.76 -3.27
C SER A 21 6.83 5.32 -2.63
N VAL A 22 6.74 5.40 -1.31
CA VAL A 22 5.49 5.15 -0.58
C VAL A 22 4.40 6.12 -1.01
N ASP A 23 4.77 7.35 -1.39
CA ASP A 23 3.83 8.36 -1.84
C ASP A 23 3.23 7.95 -3.20
N ASP A 24 4.03 7.40 -4.11
CA ASP A 24 3.55 6.87 -5.40
C ASP A 24 2.55 5.71 -5.19
N VAL A 25 2.85 4.81 -4.24
CA VAL A 25 1.93 3.70 -3.88
C VAL A 25 0.62 4.25 -3.29
N VAL A 26 0.71 5.25 -2.41
CA VAL A 26 -0.48 5.89 -1.81
C VAL A 26 -1.32 6.58 -2.89
N ASP A 27 -0.70 7.36 -3.77
CA ASP A 27 -1.39 8.03 -4.88
C ASP A 27 -2.09 7.01 -5.79
N LEU A 28 -1.42 5.90 -6.12
CA LEU A 28 -2.01 4.83 -6.92
C LEU A 28 -3.19 4.17 -6.19
N VAL A 29 -3.08 3.85 -4.90
CA VAL A 29 -4.19 3.29 -4.09
C VAL A 29 -5.40 4.22 -4.13
N ILE A 30 -5.19 5.53 -3.95
CA ILE A 30 -6.28 6.51 -3.95
C ILE A 30 -6.86 6.68 -5.36
N HIS A 31 -6.03 6.69 -6.38
CA HIS A 31 -6.47 6.73 -7.77
C HIS A 31 -7.35 5.53 -8.12
N ARG A 32 -6.94 4.31 -7.74
CA ARG A 32 -7.69 3.06 -7.96
C ARG A 32 -8.96 3.00 -7.13
N ALA A 33 -8.94 3.53 -5.91
CA ALA A 33 -10.13 3.67 -5.08
C ALA A 33 -11.19 4.56 -5.74
N GLN A 34 -10.78 5.63 -6.43
CA GLN A 34 -11.67 6.55 -7.14
C GLN A 34 -12.07 6.04 -8.53
N ASN A 35 -11.18 5.29 -9.19
CA ASN A 35 -11.33 4.82 -10.57
C ASN A 35 -11.06 3.31 -10.64
N PRO A 36 -11.94 2.47 -10.04
CA PRO A 36 -11.72 1.03 -10.01
C PRO A 36 -11.84 0.43 -11.42
N ARG A 37 -10.89 -0.44 -11.77
CA ARG A 37 -10.91 -1.12 -13.08
C ARG A 37 -11.89 -2.29 -13.04
N ALA A 38 -12.94 -2.23 -13.84
CA ALA A 38 -14.00 -3.26 -13.83
C ALA A 38 -13.58 -4.60 -14.48
N GLU A 39 -12.66 -4.58 -15.46
CA GLU A 39 -12.27 -5.75 -16.27
C GLU A 39 -10.77 -6.11 -16.12
N HIS A 40 -10.16 -5.69 -15.01
CA HIS A 40 -8.77 -6.06 -14.68
C HIS A 40 -8.75 -7.27 -13.76
N GLU A 41 -7.75 -8.14 -13.90
CA GLU A 41 -7.55 -9.32 -13.02
C GLU A 41 -7.53 -8.89 -11.54
N ASP A 42 -6.90 -7.75 -11.28
CA ASP A 42 -6.77 -7.12 -9.96
C ASP A 42 -7.87 -6.12 -9.58
N GLY A 43 -8.94 -6.00 -10.37
CA GLY A 43 -10.03 -5.04 -10.10
C GLY A 43 -10.73 -5.24 -8.74
N HIS A 44 -10.57 -6.44 -8.16
CA HIS A 44 -11.04 -6.75 -6.82
C HIS A 44 -10.26 -5.99 -5.72
N PHE A 45 -8.96 -5.73 -5.91
CA PHE A 45 -8.17 -4.89 -5.01
C PHE A 45 -8.62 -3.44 -5.10
N ASP A 46 -8.83 -2.92 -6.32
CA ASP A 46 -9.35 -1.57 -6.55
C ASP A 46 -10.68 -1.35 -5.80
N THR A 47 -11.60 -2.32 -5.89
CA THR A 47 -12.90 -2.28 -5.21
C THR A 47 -12.76 -2.37 -3.68
N ALA A 48 -11.81 -3.18 -3.20
CA ALA A 48 -11.54 -3.31 -1.77
C ALA A 48 -11.01 -1.99 -1.20
N VAL A 49 -10.02 -1.37 -1.84
CA VAL A 49 -9.47 -0.09 -1.38
C VAL A 49 -10.48 1.05 -1.52
N ALA A 50 -11.32 1.06 -2.56
CA ALA A 50 -12.44 2.01 -2.67
C ALA A 50 -13.36 1.96 -1.45
N SER A 51 -13.73 0.75 -1.02
CA SER A 51 -14.58 0.54 0.16
C SER A 51 -13.90 0.98 1.46
N LEU A 52 -12.59 0.78 1.57
CA LEU A 52 -11.79 1.11 2.75
C LEU A 52 -11.52 2.61 2.86
N VAL A 53 -11.17 3.27 1.76
CA VAL A 53 -11.03 4.72 1.68
C VAL A 53 -12.36 5.40 1.99
N THR A 54 -13.48 4.89 1.45
CA THR A 54 -14.83 5.41 1.77
C THR A 54 -15.15 5.29 3.26
N ARG A 55 -14.72 4.21 3.91
CA ARG A 55 -15.04 3.94 5.33
C ARG A 55 -14.15 4.72 6.31
N TYR A 56 -12.85 4.80 6.03
CA TYR A 56 -11.84 5.27 6.99
C TYR A 56 -11.20 6.60 6.61
N GLY A 57 -11.43 7.07 5.38
CA GLY A 57 -10.76 8.22 4.80
C GLY A 57 -9.37 7.90 4.28
N THR A 58 -8.91 8.73 3.34
CA THR A 58 -7.59 8.66 2.70
C THR A 58 -6.45 8.69 3.71
N GLU A 59 -6.51 9.59 4.69
CA GLU A 59 -5.41 9.77 5.67
C GLU A 59 -5.15 8.52 6.51
N SER A 60 -6.22 7.83 6.92
CA SER A 60 -6.12 6.58 7.69
C SER A 60 -5.48 5.47 6.85
N VAL A 61 -5.88 5.37 5.57
CA VAL A 61 -5.32 4.37 4.63
C VAL A 61 -3.85 4.68 4.34
N ARG A 62 -3.50 5.95 4.08
CA ARG A 62 -2.12 6.42 3.90
C ARG A 62 -1.25 6.06 5.10
N THR A 63 -1.74 6.31 6.31
CA THR A 63 -1.02 5.99 7.55
C THR A 63 -0.72 4.50 7.66
N VAL A 64 -1.69 3.64 7.33
CA VAL A 64 -1.49 2.18 7.36
C VAL A 64 -0.47 1.74 6.31
N ILE A 65 -0.54 2.26 5.08
CA ILE A 65 0.42 1.93 4.01
C ILE A 65 1.83 2.31 4.43
N HIS A 66 2.02 3.52 4.96
CA HIS A 66 3.32 3.98 5.44
C HIS A 66 3.89 3.08 6.52
N ARG A 67 3.09 2.74 7.54
CA ARG A 67 3.52 1.84 8.62
C ARG A 67 3.95 0.48 8.11
N ILE A 68 3.26 -0.04 7.09
CA ILE A 68 3.54 -1.35 6.53
C ILE A 68 4.81 -1.32 5.67
N LEU A 69 4.84 -0.42 4.68
CA LEU A 69 5.88 -0.44 3.66
C LEU A 69 7.17 0.25 4.09
N VAL A 70 7.10 1.25 4.99
CA VAL A 70 8.28 2.00 5.44
C VAL A 70 8.73 1.53 6.81
N ASP A 71 7.83 1.55 7.80
CA ASP A 71 8.15 1.22 9.20
C ASP A 71 8.24 -0.30 9.47
N ASP A 72 8.01 -1.14 8.44
CA ASP A 72 8.00 -2.60 8.50
C ASP A 72 7.02 -3.17 9.55
N GLU A 73 5.96 -2.43 9.84
CA GLU A 73 5.04 -2.79 10.89
C GLU A 73 4.11 -3.92 10.41
N PRO A 74 3.88 -4.99 11.21
CA PRO A 74 2.97 -6.04 10.83
C PRO A 74 1.57 -5.50 10.50
N PHE A 75 0.93 -6.06 9.47
CA PHE A 75 -0.38 -5.59 8.98
C PHE A 75 -1.46 -5.41 10.06
N ARG A 76 -1.41 -6.24 11.13
CA ARG A 76 -2.38 -6.19 12.24
C ARG A 76 -2.11 -5.06 13.22
N THR A 77 -0.87 -4.63 13.37
CA THR A 77 -0.49 -3.53 14.25
C THR A 77 -0.53 -2.20 13.53
N ALA A 78 -0.39 -2.19 12.19
CA ALA A 78 -0.43 -0.97 11.38
C ALA A 78 -1.71 -0.13 11.59
N THR A 79 -2.80 -0.76 12.03
CA THR A 79 -4.07 -0.11 12.36
C THR A 79 -4.16 0.43 13.79
N ASN A 80 -3.11 0.29 14.61
CA ASN A 80 -3.10 0.69 16.01
C ASN A 80 -3.27 2.21 16.17
N GLY A 81 -4.16 2.63 17.07
CA GLY A 81 -4.52 4.04 17.24
C GLY A 81 -5.43 4.59 16.14
N LEU A 82 -5.88 3.77 15.19
CA LEU A 82 -6.91 4.11 14.22
C LEU A 82 -8.22 3.42 14.60
N GLU A 83 -9.36 4.03 14.27
CA GLU A 83 -10.69 3.40 14.38
C GLU A 83 -10.91 2.36 13.25
N MET A 84 -9.91 1.50 13.01
CA MET A 84 -9.85 0.56 11.90
C MET A 84 -9.72 -0.88 12.42
N ARG A 85 -10.35 -1.83 11.73
CA ARG A 85 -10.24 -3.25 12.08
C ARG A 85 -8.90 -3.79 11.58
N ASN A 86 -8.25 -4.65 12.37
CA ASN A 86 -6.98 -5.27 11.98
C ASN A 86 -7.09 -6.07 10.66
N VAL A 87 -8.26 -6.65 10.35
CA VAL A 87 -8.51 -7.35 9.07
C VAL A 87 -8.48 -6.38 7.88
N ASP A 88 -8.89 -5.13 8.09
CA ASP A 88 -8.86 -4.11 7.06
C ASP A 88 -7.43 -3.60 6.85
N GLY A 89 -6.58 -3.59 7.88
CA GLY A 89 -5.14 -3.38 7.76
C GLY A 89 -4.45 -4.43 6.87
N VAL A 90 -4.81 -5.70 7.02
CA VAL A 90 -4.33 -6.78 6.13
C VAL A 90 -4.74 -6.54 4.68
N ARG A 91 -5.99 -6.14 4.44
CA ARG A 91 -6.48 -5.85 3.08
C ARG A 91 -5.75 -4.67 2.45
N ILE A 92 -5.50 -3.61 3.22
CA ILE A 92 -4.72 -2.44 2.77
C ILE A 92 -3.29 -2.87 2.45
N GLY A 93 -2.64 -3.60 3.35
CA GLY A 93 -1.27 -4.09 3.17
C GLY A 93 -1.13 -4.94 1.91
N THR A 94 -2.02 -5.92 1.72
CA THR A 94 -2.00 -6.77 0.53
C THR A 94 -2.21 -5.96 -0.75
N ALA A 95 -3.20 -5.07 -0.80
CA ALA A 95 -3.41 -4.23 -1.99
C ALA A 95 -2.21 -3.32 -2.26
N ALA A 96 -1.63 -2.71 -1.22
CA ALA A 96 -0.47 -1.84 -1.35
C ALA A 96 0.79 -2.57 -1.85
N SER A 97 1.04 -3.81 -1.40
CA SER A 97 2.13 -4.64 -1.94
C SER A 97 1.94 -4.96 -3.42
N TRP A 98 0.71 -5.25 -3.85
CA TRP A 98 0.41 -5.45 -5.28
C TRP A 98 0.62 -4.19 -6.11
N PHE A 99 0.15 -3.04 -5.63
CA PHE A 99 0.34 -1.78 -6.33
C PHE A 99 1.81 -1.34 -6.38
N LEU A 100 2.60 -1.66 -5.35
CA LEU A 100 4.04 -1.46 -5.37
C LEU A 100 4.70 -2.32 -6.46
N GLU A 101 4.33 -3.59 -6.57
CA GLU A 101 4.83 -4.47 -7.64
C GLU A 101 4.40 -3.96 -9.03
N GLU A 102 3.15 -3.50 -9.18
CA GLU A 102 2.64 -2.89 -10.44
C GLU A 102 3.47 -1.65 -10.83
N LEU A 103 3.85 -0.80 -9.85
CA LEU A 103 4.65 0.39 -10.10
C LEU A 103 6.09 0.05 -10.49
N ASN A 104 6.74 -0.84 -9.75
CA ASN A 104 8.12 -1.22 -10.03
C ASN A 104 8.24 -1.96 -11.37
N ALA A 105 7.29 -2.85 -11.69
CA ALA A 105 7.28 -3.57 -12.97
C ALA A 105 7.04 -2.67 -14.20
N GLN A 106 6.47 -1.47 -14.01
CA GLN A 106 6.31 -0.48 -15.08
C GLN A 106 7.58 0.35 -15.30
N ASP A 107 8.46 0.46 -14.31
CA ASP A 107 9.71 1.23 -14.40
C ASP A 107 10.87 0.40 -15.00
N ASP A 108 10.78 -0.94 -14.96
CA ASP A 108 11.70 -1.89 -15.62
C ASP A 108 11.62 -1.91 -17.18
N GLY A 109 11.00 -0.90 -17.80
CA GLY A 109 10.68 -0.81 -19.24
C GLY A 109 11.67 -0.05 -20.11
#